data_AF-A0A8S3E9Y5-F1
#
_entry.id   AF-A0A8S3E9Y5-F1
#
_cell.length_a   1.000
_cell.length_b   1.000
_cell.length_c   1.000
_cell.angle_alpha   90.00
_cell.angle_beta   90.00
_cell.angle_gamma   90.00
#
_symmetry.space_group_name_H-M   'P 1'
#
loop_
_entity.id
_entity.type
_entity.pdbx_description
1 polymer ?
#
loop_
_entity_poly.entity_id
_entity_poly.type
_entity_poly.pdbx_seq_one_letter_code
_entity_poly.pdbx_strand_id
1 'polypeptide(L)'
;MSRAIQRLMKDYKKAEKLIGRSANESFIDFTSTASFTTQATAQIRREPELTQDEKKFLVAVERGDMATTRRYLAASSGTSSALLDVDMPISEININCLDPLGRTALSIAIEYENIEMIELLLSYNVDTGEALLHAIDEEFVEAVELLLQHEDLKQQQYNNSINLDNNR
;
A
#
# COMPACT_ATOMS: atom_id res chain seq x y z
N MET A 1 16.35 9.12 16.46
CA MET A 1 15.15 9.97 16.25
C MET A 1 15.52 11.43 16.09
N SER A 2 15.16 12.02 14.94
CA SER A 2 15.23 13.48 14.73
C SER A 2 14.22 14.20 15.64
N ARG A 3 14.60 15.37 16.16
CA ARG A 3 13.72 16.22 16.99
C ARG A 3 12.46 16.67 16.25
N ALA A 4 12.50 16.68 14.91
CA ALA A 4 11.35 17.00 14.07
C ALA A 4 10.28 15.90 14.17
N ILE A 5 10.69 14.63 14.08
CA ILE A 5 9.79 13.45 14.11
C ILE A 5 9.14 13.32 15.49
N GLN A 6 9.91 13.52 16.56
CA GLN A 6 9.36 13.48 17.92
C GLN A 6 8.29 14.57 18.16
N ARG A 7 8.44 15.73 17.50
CA ARG A 7 7.43 16.80 17.56
C ARG A 7 6.20 16.43 16.74
N LEU A 8 6.39 15.91 15.54
CA LEU A 8 5.31 15.46 14.65
C LEU A 8 4.46 14.36 15.33
N MET A 9 5.10 13.35 15.91
CA MET A 9 4.41 12.27 16.65
C MET A 9 3.67 12.76 17.89
N LYS A 10 4.21 13.77 18.58
CA LYS A 10 3.58 14.38 19.76
C LYS A 10 2.35 15.19 19.37
N ASP A 11 2.42 15.89 18.25
CA ASP A 11 1.31 16.68 17.73
C ASP A 11 0.22 15.78 17.15
N TYR A 12 0.57 14.65 16.52
CA TYR A 12 -0.36 13.60 16.09
C TYR A 12 -1.13 12.98 17.27
N LYS A 13 -0.44 12.49 18.30
CA LYS A 13 -1.08 11.95 19.53
C LYS A 13 -1.97 12.97 20.23
N LYS A 14 -1.61 14.25 20.16
CA LYS A 14 -2.42 15.33 20.71
C LYS A 14 -3.66 15.59 19.85
N ALA A 15 -3.55 15.50 18.54
CA ALA A 15 -4.68 15.59 17.61
C ALA A 15 -5.66 14.43 17.80
N GLU A 16 -5.20 13.18 17.98
CA GLU A 16 -6.06 12.03 18.32
C GLU A 16 -6.88 12.27 19.59
N LYS A 17 -6.24 12.83 20.62
CA LYS A 17 -6.90 13.17 21.90
C LYS A 17 -7.94 14.29 21.75
N LEU A 18 -7.76 15.20 20.80
CA LEU A 18 -8.68 16.30 20.50
C LEU A 18 -9.86 15.86 19.60
N ILE A 19 -9.65 14.86 18.75
CA ILE A 19 -10.68 14.26 17.88
C ILE A 19 -11.70 13.44 18.68
N GLY A 20 -11.49 13.22 19.99
CA GLY A 20 -12.53 12.67 20.86
C GLY A 20 -12.87 11.21 20.56
N ARG A 21 -11.94 10.44 19.98
CA ARG A 21 -11.98 8.98 20.12
C ARG A 21 -11.61 8.62 21.55
N SER A 22 -12.64 8.71 22.41
CA SER A 22 -12.66 8.15 23.75
C SER A 22 -12.17 6.70 23.71
N ALA A 23 -11.41 6.30 24.73
CA ALA A 23 -10.77 5.00 24.93
C ALA A 23 -11.77 3.83 25.12
N ASN A 24 -12.75 3.72 24.21
CA ASN A 24 -13.82 2.73 24.18
C ASN A 24 -13.94 2.07 22.80
N GLU A 25 -12.82 1.78 22.14
CA GLU A 25 -12.81 0.62 21.26
C GLU A 25 -12.04 -0.48 21.99
N SER A 26 -12.84 -1.39 22.54
CA SER A 26 -12.42 -2.56 23.26
C SER A 26 -11.39 -3.35 22.45
N PHE A 27 -10.20 -3.47 23.03
CA PHE A 27 -9.38 -4.67 22.92
C PHE A 27 -10.29 -5.89 22.81
N ILE A 28 -10.21 -6.63 21.70
CA ILE A 28 -10.90 -7.90 21.54
C ILE A 28 -10.25 -8.87 22.52
N ASP A 29 -10.81 -8.99 23.72
CA ASP A 29 -10.48 -10.05 24.65
C ASP A 29 -11.11 -11.36 24.13
N PHE A 30 -10.26 -12.23 23.61
CA PHE A 30 -10.62 -13.54 23.05
C PHE A 30 -11.11 -14.55 24.11
N THR A 31 -11.18 -14.17 25.39
CA THR A 31 -11.52 -15.09 26.49
C THR A 31 -12.71 -14.65 27.35
N SER A 32 -13.89 -14.45 26.76
CA SER A 32 -15.11 -14.42 27.59
C SER A 32 -16.36 -14.94 26.87
N THR A 33 -16.81 -16.11 27.32
CA THR A 33 -18.07 -16.74 26.98
C THR A 33 -19.26 -15.93 27.51
N ALA A 34 -19.94 -15.17 26.66
CA ALA A 34 -21.34 -14.79 26.84
C ALA A 34 -22.00 -14.43 25.50
N SER A 35 -22.70 -15.41 24.95
CA SER A 35 -23.81 -15.37 23.99
C SER A 35 -24.33 -14.00 23.53
N PHE A 36 -23.76 -13.47 22.45
CA PHE A 36 -24.48 -12.62 21.53
C PHE A 36 -24.84 -13.42 20.28
N THR A 37 -26.10 -13.80 20.18
CA THR A 37 -26.70 -14.36 18.97
C THR A 37 -26.81 -13.25 17.93
N THR A 38 -25.73 -13.00 17.22
CA THR A 38 -25.77 -12.40 15.89
C THR A 38 -25.03 -13.38 15.01
N GLN A 39 -25.77 -14.10 14.16
CA GLN A 39 -25.20 -14.83 13.03
C GLN A 39 -24.66 -13.81 12.02
N ALA A 40 -23.60 -13.10 12.41
CA ALA A 40 -22.64 -12.61 11.44
C ALA A 40 -21.78 -13.84 11.15
N THR A 41 -22.14 -14.56 10.10
CA THR A 41 -21.26 -15.54 9.50
C THR A 41 -19.88 -14.91 9.43
N ALA A 42 -18.93 -15.42 10.20
CA ALA A 42 -17.52 -15.25 9.92
C ALA A 42 -17.33 -15.84 8.53
N GLN A 43 -17.58 -15.02 7.52
CA GLN A 43 -17.04 -15.25 6.19
C GLN A 43 -15.55 -15.19 6.45
N ILE A 44 -14.95 -16.37 6.63
CA ILE A 44 -13.56 -16.58 6.28
C ILE A 44 -13.46 -15.93 4.91
N ARG A 45 -12.94 -14.71 4.86
CA ARG A 45 -12.64 -14.03 3.62
C ARG A 45 -11.66 -14.99 2.96
N ARG A 46 -12.16 -15.81 2.04
CA ARG A 46 -11.30 -16.52 1.11
C ARG A 46 -10.72 -15.38 0.28
N GLU A 47 -9.57 -14.89 0.72
CA GLU A 47 -8.78 -14.00 -0.11
C GLU A 47 -8.61 -14.71 -1.46
N PRO A 48 -8.79 -13.97 -2.57
CA PRO A 48 -8.69 -14.57 -3.91
C PRO A 48 -7.37 -15.33 -4.00
N GLU A 49 -7.43 -16.59 -4.42
CA GLU A 49 -6.23 -17.41 -4.52
C GLU A 49 -5.23 -16.73 -5.45
N LEU A 50 -4.09 -16.32 -4.89
CA LEU A 50 -3.05 -15.67 -5.66
C LEU A 50 -2.59 -16.60 -6.78
N THR A 51 -2.56 -16.06 -7.99
CA THR A 51 -1.97 -16.72 -9.13
C THR A 51 -0.48 -16.97 -8.89
N GLN A 52 0.09 -17.91 -9.65
CA GLN A 52 1.50 -18.23 -9.50
C GLN A 52 2.41 -17.04 -9.82
N ASP A 53 2.00 -16.17 -10.74
CA ASP A 53 2.77 -15.00 -11.14
C ASP A 53 2.66 -13.84 -10.13
N GLU A 54 1.49 -13.65 -9.50
CA GLU A 54 1.34 -12.71 -8.37
C GLU A 54 2.21 -13.12 -7.18
N LYS A 55 2.30 -14.42 -6.88
CA LYS A 55 3.20 -14.92 -5.83
C LYS A 55 4.67 -14.61 -6.16
N LYS A 56 5.09 -14.83 -7.41
CA LYS A 56 6.46 -14.51 -7.84
C LYS A 56 6.73 -13.01 -7.79
N PHE A 57 5.75 -12.18 -8.16
CA PHE A 57 5.84 -10.74 -8.07
C PHE A 57 6.07 -10.28 -6.62
N LEU A 58 5.24 -10.73 -5.66
CA LEU A 58 5.41 -10.37 -4.25
C LEU A 58 6.75 -10.85 -3.68
N VAL A 59 7.19 -12.06 -4.04
CA VAL A 59 8.51 -12.58 -3.64
C VAL A 59 9.66 -11.79 -4.27
N ALA A 60 9.50 -11.28 -5.50
CA ALA A 60 10.50 -10.42 -6.13
C ALA A 60 10.60 -9.07 -5.39
N VAL A 61 9.47 -8.49 -4.99
CA VAL A 61 9.41 -7.27 -4.18
C VAL A 61 10.08 -7.48 -2.82
N GLU A 62 9.73 -8.56 -2.12
CA GLU A 62 10.33 -8.93 -0.82
C GLU A 62 11.85 -9.10 -0.90
N ARG A 63 12.36 -9.67 -2.00
CA ARG A 63 13.80 -9.85 -2.21
C ARG A 63 14.52 -8.60 -2.71
N GLY A 64 13.80 -7.53 -3.03
CA GLY A 64 14.37 -6.32 -3.64
C GLY A 64 14.79 -6.50 -5.11
N ASP A 65 14.25 -7.47 -5.84
CA ASP A 65 14.56 -7.67 -7.26
C ASP A 65 13.81 -6.67 -8.15
N MET A 66 14.42 -5.51 -8.33
CA MET A 66 13.91 -4.41 -9.14
C MET A 66 13.68 -4.78 -10.60
N ALA A 67 14.54 -5.65 -11.18
CA ALA A 67 14.47 -5.99 -12.59
C ALA A 67 13.24 -6.87 -12.87
N THR A 68 13.02 -7.87 -12.03
CA THR A 68 11.86 -8.76 -12.14
C THR A 68 10.57 -8.03 -11.79
N THR A 69 10.54 -7.22 -10.73
CA THR A 69 9.36 -6.42 -10.35
C THR A 69 8.95 -5.47 -11.48
N ARG A 70 9.89 -4.76 -12.10
CA ARG A 70 9.60 -3.86 -13.23
C ARG A 70 8.99 -4.59 -14.42
N ARG A 71 9.43 -5.83 -14.70
CA ARG A 71 8.87 -6.65 -15.79
C ARG A 71 7.41 -7.00 -15.51
N TYR A 72 7.11 -7.40 -14.28
CA TYR A 72 5.74 -7.69 -13.84
C TYR A 72 4.84 -6.44 -13.91
N LEU A 73 5.32 -5.29 -13.44
CA LEU A 73 4.59 -4.02 -13.51
C LEU A 73 4.35 -3.58 -14.97
N ALA A 74 5.36 -3.66 -15.84
CA ALA A 74 5.22 -3.33 -17.25
C ALA A 74 4.20 -4.21 -17.98
N ALA A 75 4.18 -5.51 -17.65
CA ALA A 75 3.19 -6.45 -18.19
C ALA A 75 1.76 -6.06 -17.78
N SER A 76 1.56 -5.56 -16.55
CA SER A 76 0.24 -5.14 -16.06
C SER A 76 -0.29 -3.86 -16.73
N SER A 77 0.59 -2.92 -17.08
CA SER A 77 0.20 -1.63 -17.68
C SER A 77 -0.10 -1.69 -19.19
N GLY A 78 -0.20 -2.89 -19.76
CA GLY A 78 -0.43 -3.08 -21.20
C GLY A 78 0.74 -2.61 -22.07
N THR A 79 1.90 -2.30 -21.47
CA THR A 79 3.14 -2.06 -22.22
C THR A 79 3.61 -3.43 -22.68
N SER A 80 3.17 -3.79 -23.88
CA SER A 80 3.35 -5.12 -24.48
C SER A 80 4.73 -5.69 -24.19
N SER A 81 4.77 -6.92 -23.68
CA SER A 81 5.99 -7.69 -23.46
C SER A 81 6.88 -7.79 -24.71
N ALA A 82 6.36 -7.45 -25.89
CA ALA A 82 7.08 -7.36 -27.15
C ALA A 82 8.27 -6.39 -27.17
N LEU A 83 8.35 -5.40 -26.27
CA LEU A 83 9.49 -4.46 -26.19
C LEU A 83 10.62 -4.94 -25.27
N LEU A 84 10.40 -5.99 -24.51
CA LEU A 84 11.41 -6.59 -23.64
C LEU A 84 11.69 -7.96 -24.24
N ASP A 85 12.90 -8.19 -24.77
CA ASP A 85 13.34 -9.47 -25.32
C ASP A 85 13.37 -10.58 -24.24
N VAL A 86 12.19 -11.01 -23.77
CA VAL A 86 12.03 -11.99 -22.70
C VAL A 86 11.03 -13.06 -23.12
N ASP A 87 11.55 -14.28 -23.25
CA ASP A 87 10.82 -15.54 -23.53
C ASP A 87 9.80 -15.95 -22.44
N MET A 88 9.51 -15.08 -21.45
CA MET A 88 8.58 -15.39 -20.37
C MET A 88 7.20 -14.79 -20.68
N PRO A 89 6.18 -15.60 -21.03
CA PRO A 89 4.81 -15.11 -21.11
C PRO A 89 4.33 -14.75 -19.71
N ILE A 90 4.24 -13.45 -19.41
CA ILE A 90 3.67 -12.95 -18.16
C ILE A 90 2.17 -12.75 -18.42
N SER A 91 1.34 -13.44 -17.65
CA SER A 91 -0.11 -13.24 -17.70
C SER A 91 -0.48 -11.87 -17.10
N GLU A 92 -1.68 -11.37 -17.40
CA GLU A 92 -2.20 -10.19 -16.70
C GLU A 92 -2.21 -10.47 -15.19
N ILE A 93 -1.42 -9.68 -14.44
CA ILE A 93 -1.33 -9.78 -12.98
C ILE A 93 -2.04 -8.60 -12.33
N ASN A 94 -2.61 -8.83 -11.14
CA ASN A 94 -3.07 -7.74 -10.30
C ASN A 94 -1.89 -7.18 -9.48
N ILE A 95 -1.48 -5.93 -9.76
CA ILE A 95 -0.41 -5.24 -9.03
C ILE A 95 -0.77 -4.94 -7.57
N ASN A 96 -2.06 -4.89 -7.25
CA ASN A 96 -2.59 -4.66 -5.90
C ASN A 96 -2.95 -5.98 -5.21
N CYS A 97 -2.27 -7.08 -5.56
CA CYS A 97 -2.45 -8.36 -4.88
C CYS A 97 -1.95 -8.28 -3.42
N LEU A 98 -2.53 -9.14 -2.58
CA LEU A 98 -2.22 -9.23 -1.15
C LEU A 98 -1.51 -10.56 -0.87
N ASP A 99 -0.48 -10.57 -0.02
CA ASP A 99 0.10 -11.83 0.43
C ASP A 99 -0.85 -12.57 1.40
N PRO A 100 -0.55 -13.82 1.82
CA PRO A 100 -1.38 -14.54 2.80
C PRO A 100 -1.47 -13.88 4.19
N LEU A 101 -0.71 -12.81 4.44
CA LEU A 101 -0.77 -11.99 5.65
C LEU A 101 -1.59 -10.70 5.42
N GLY A 102 -2.15 -10.50 4.22
CA GLY A 102 -2.93 -9.32 3.86
C GLY A 102 -2.08 -8.09 3.47
N ARG A 103 -0.78 -8.25 3.20
CA ARG A 103 0.13 -7.15 2.85
C ARG A 103 0.19 -6.92 1.34
N THR A 104 0.16 -5.66 0.93
CA THR A 104 0.41 -5.27 -0.47
C THR A 104 1.91 -5.27 -0.78
N ALA A 105 2.27 -5.26 -2.07
CA ALA A 105 3.66 -5.05 -2.50
C ALA A 105 4.28 -3.77 -1.92
N LEU A 106 3.50 -2.69 -1.82
CA LEU A 106 3.97 -1.42 -1.28
C LEU A 106 4.24 -1.50 0.23
N SER A 107 3.37 -2.16 0.99
CA SER A 107 3.58 -2.42 2.42
C SER A 107 4.84 -3.25 2.66
N ILE A 108 5.08 -4.29 1.84
CA ILE A 108 6.30 -5.10 1.90
C ILE A 108 7.53 -4.23 1.63
N ALA A 109 7.51 -3.39 0.59
CA ALA A 109 8.63 -2.52 0.27
C ALA A 109 8.98 -1.52 1.39
N ILE A 110 7.97 -1.04 2.12
CA ILE A 110 8.12 -0.16 3.31
C ILE A 110 8.75 -0.92 4.48
N GLU A 111 8.25 -2.12 4.80
CA GLU A 111 8.75 -2.96 5.88
C GLU A 111 10.24 -3.33 5.70
N TYR A 112 10.67 -3.51 4.44
CA TYR A 112 12.08 -3.76 4.09
C TYR A 112 12.90 -2.49 3.82
N GLU A 113 12.35 -1.31 4.12
CA GLU A 113 12.98 0.00 3.94
C GLU A 113 13.56 0.24 2.53
N ASN A 114 12.96 -0.33 1.49
CA ASN A 114 13.47 -0.26 0.13
C ASN A 114 12.86 0.94 -0.64
N ILE A 115 13.51 2.10 -0.54
CA ILE A 115 13.06 3.34 -1.19
C ILE A 115 12.94 3.18 -2.71
N GLU A 116 13.92 2.58 -3.37
CA GLU A 116 13.91 2.48 -4.83
C GLU A 116 12.73 1.61 -5.30
N MET A 117 12.38 0.56 -4.54
CA MET A 117 11.20 -0.26 -4.79
C MET A 117 9.91 0.52 -4.59
N ILE A 118 9.82 1.35 -3.56
CA ILE A 118 8.66 2.23 -3.30
C ILE A 118 8.48 3.20 -4.48
N GLU A 119 9.53 3.89 -4.90
CA GLU A 119 9.49 4.79 -6.06
C GLU A 119 9.03 4.07 -7.33
N LEU A 120 9.56 2.86 -7.56
CA LEU A 120 9.16 2.04 -8.69
C LEU A 120 7.65 1.71 -8.63
N LEU A 121 7.15 1.20 -7.51
CA LEU A 121 5.74 0.85 -7.35
C LEU A 121 4.82 2.08 -7.55
N LEU A 122 5.19 3.23 -6.98
CA LEU A 122 4.43 4.48 -7.14
C LEU A 122 4.43 4.98 -8.59
N SER A 123 5.52 4.79 -9.34
CA SER A 123 5.59 5.18 -10.76
C SER A 123 4.61 4.40 -11.65
N TYR A 124 4.18 3.22 -11.22
CA TYR A 124 3.18 2.40 -11.89
C TYR A 124 1.77 2.56 -11.29
N ASN A 125 1.54 3.61 -10.48
CA ASN A 125 0.24 3.92 -9.90
C ASN A 125 -0.38 2.77 -9.08
N VAL A 126 0.47 2.00 -8.36
CA VAL A 126 0.01 1.04 -7.34
C VAL A 126 -0.83 1.77 -6.29
N ASP A 127 -1.87 1.10 -5.78
CA ASP A 127 -2.74 1.68 -4.76
C ASP A 127 -1.95 1.91 -3.46
N THR A 128 -2.04 3.14 -2.94
CA THR A 128 -1.34 3.54 -1.72
C THR A 128 -2.05 3.01 -0.48
N GLY A 129 -3.38 2.78 -0.52
CA GLY A 129 -4.13 2.14 0.57
C GLY A 129 -3.75 2.64 1.97
N GLU A 130 -3.27 1.72 2.82
CA GLU A 130 -2.81 1.98 4.19
C GLU A 130 -1.27 2.22 4.29
N ALA A 131 -0.56 2.31 3.17
CA ALA A 131 0.90 2.39 3.13
C ALA A 131 1.46 3.62 3.86
N LEU A 132 0.75 4.75 3.82
CA LEU A 132 1.17 5.95 4.57
C LEU A 132 1.11 5.72 6.08
N LEU A 133 0.06 5.07 6.58
CA LEU A 133 -0.04 4.74 8.00
C LEU A 133 1.06 3.75 8.40
N HIS A 134 1.27 2.73 7.58
CA HIS A 134 2.32 1.73 7.80
C HIS A 134 3.72 2.38 7.83
N ALA A 135 4.04 3.29 6.90
CA ALA A 135 5.32 3.99 6.89
C ALA A 135 5.52 4.86 8.15
N ILE A 136 4.46 5.40 8.72
CA ILE A 136 4.52 6.15 9.99
C ILE A 136 4.78 5.20 11.16
N ASP A 137 4.08 4.05 11.21
CA ASP A 137 4.24 3.06 12.28
C ASP A 137 5.66 2.45 12.30
N GLU A 138 6.27 2.27 11.12
CA GLU A 138 7.67 1.83 10.97
C GLU A 138 8.70 2.98 11.15
N GLU A 139 8.25 4.20 11.44
CA GLU A 139 9.09 5.41 11.55
C GLU A 139 9.94 5.71 10.29
N PHE A 140 9.49 5.29 9.11
CA PHE A 140 10.23 5.42 7.86
C PHE A 140 9.98 6.78 7.17
N VAL A 141 10.77 7.78 7.57
CA VAL A 141 10.59 9.19 7.18
C VAL A 141 10.64 9.39 5.67
N GLU A 142 11.63 8.80 5.01
CA GLU A 142 11.84 8.95 3.58
C GLU A 142 10.64 8.41 2.78
N ALA A 143 10.07 7.27 3.18
CA ALA A 143 8.86 6.74 2.56
C ALA A 143 7.63 7.65 2.80
N VAL A 144 7.49 8.22 4.00
CA VAL A 144 6.40 9.17 4.30
C VAL A 144 6.48 10.40 3.40
N GLU A 145 7.68 10.97 3.22
CA GLU A 145 7.89 12.13 2.34
C GLU A 145 7.52 11.80 0.89
N LEU A 146 7.97 10.65 0.38
CA LEU A 146 7.67 10.21 -0.98
C LEU A 146 6.17 9.95 -1.21
N LEU A 147 5.49 9.31 -0.26
CA LEU A 147 4.07 9.02 -0.35
C LEU A 147 3.22 10.30 -0.36
N LEU A 148 3.53 11.26 0.52
CA LEU A 148 2.84 12.55 0.56
C LEU A 148 3.04 13.34 -0.74
N GLN A 149 4.27 13.36 -1.26
CA GLN A 149 4.56 14.03 -2.52
C GLN A 149 3.76 13.41 -3.69
N HIS A 150 3.62 12.08 -3.71
CA HIS A 150 2.85 11.39 -4.74
C HIS A 150 1.35 11.76 -4.70
N GLU A 151 0.76 11.85 -3.49
CA GLU A 151 -0.64 12.27 -3.32
C GLU A 151 -0.87 13.71 -3.75
N ASP A 152 0.03 14.64 -3.37
CA ASP A 152 -0.04 16.05 -3.76
C ASP A 152 -0.02 16.20 -5.29
N LEU A 153 0.85 15.47 -5.98
CA LEU A 153 0.91 15.48 -7.44
C LEU A 153 -0.39 14.96 -8.07
N LYS A 154 -0.96 13.88 -7.53
CA LYS A 154 -2.24 13.33 -8.00
C LYS A 154 -3.39 14.34 -7.82
N GLN A 155 -3.43 15.04 -6.69
CA GLN A 155 -4.42 16.10 -6.43
C GLN A 155 -4.25 17.30 -7.36
N GLN A 156 -3.02 17.74 -7.62
CA GLN A 156 -2.75 18.82 -8.57
C GLN A 156 -3.21 18.47 -9.98
N GLN A 157 -2.94 17.26 -10.45
CA GLN A 157 -3.41 16.77 -11.75
C GLN A 157 -4.94 16.79 -11.83
N TYR A 158 -5.63 16.32 -10.80
CA TYR A 158 -7.08 16.37 -10.71
C TYR A 158 -7.63 17.81 -10.77
N ASN A 159 -7.06 18.72 -9.97
CA ASN A 159 -7.47 20.13 -9.97
C ASN A 159 -7.23 20.81 -11.33
N ASN A 160 -6.14 20.47 -12.01
CA ASN A 160 -5.85 20.97 -13.35
C ASN A 160 -6.86 20.47 -14.39
N SER A 161 -7.28 19.20 -14.33
CA SER A 161 -8.33 18.68 -15.21
C SER A 161 -9.67 19.41 -15.05
N ILE A 162 -10.08 19.73 -13.82
CA ILE A 162 -11.33 20.46 -13.57
C ILE A 162 -11.30 21.88 -14.14
N ASN A 163 -10.16 22.58 -14.01
CA ASN A 163 -10.03 23.94 -14.51
C ASN A 163 -10.08 24.01 -16.05
N LEU A 164 -9.66 22.95 -16.74
CA LEU A 164 -9.74 22.85 -18.21
C LEU A 164 -11.17 22.64 -18.70
N ASP A 165 -11.98 21.88 -17.98
CA ASP A 165 -13.38 21.60 -18.33
C ASP A 165 -14.31 22.79 -18.06
N ASN A 166 -13.99 23.62 -17.06
CA ASN A 166 -14.75 24.85 -16.74
C ASN A 166 -14.46 26.04 -17.68
N ASN A 167 -13.48 25.92 -18.59
CA ASN A 167 -13.10 26.96 -19.55
C ASN A 167 -13.44 26.59 -21.02
N ARG A 168 -14.36 25.63 -21.22
CA ARG A 168 -14.97 25.27 -22.51
C ARG A 168 -16.46 25.58 -22.50
#